data_AF-L5KEM2-F1
#
_entry.id   AF-L5KEM2-F1
#
_cell.length_a   1.000
_cell.length_b   1.000
_cell.length_c   1.000
_cell.angle_alpha   90.00
_cell.angle_beta   90.00
_cell.angle_gamma   90.00
#
_symmetry.space_group_name_H-M   'P 1'
#
loop_
_entity.id
_entity.type
_entity.pdbx_description
1 polymer ?
#
loop_
_entity_poly.entity_id
_entity_poly.type
_entity_poly.pdbx_seq_one_letter_code
_entity_poly.pdbx_strand_id
1 'polypeptide(L)' 'MLINILTQRCNAQRLVIAEAYQSMYGRDLIGDLKEKLSDRFTDVMVGLMYPPPSYDAHELRHAMKVVD' A
#
# COMPACT_ATOMS: atom_id res chain seq x y z
N MET A 1 -6.57 -13.65 6.88
CA MET A 1 -5.48 -12.74 7.27
C MET A 1 -5.20 -11.77 6.14
N LEU A 2 -4.75 -10.55 6.46
CA LEU A 2 -4.44 -9.51 5.46
C LEU A 2 -3.53 -10.00 4.33
N ILE A 3 -2.46 -10.73 4.69
CA ILE A 3 -1.50 -11.32 3.75
C ILE A 3 -2.23 -12.12 2.67
N ASN A 4 -3.07 -13.09 3.06
CA ASN A 4 -3.79 -13.95 2.12
C ASN A 4 -4.74 -13.18 1.19
N ILE A 5 -5.15 -11.97 1.56
CA ILE A 5 -6.01 -11.14 0.72
C ILE A 5 -5.17 -10.39 -0.29
N LEU A 6 -4.17 -9.63 0.19
CA LEU A 6 -3.39 -8.75 -0.66
C LEU A 6 -2.42 -9.53 -1.55
N THR A 7 -1.72 -10.54 -1.05
CA THR A 7 -0.69 -11.27 -1.83
C THR A 7 -1.27 -12.19 -2.90
N GLN A 8 -2.57 -12.50 -2.85
CA GLN A 8 -3.26 -13.38 -3.81
C GLN A 8 -4.06 -12.61 -4.87
N ARG A 9 -3.84 -11.30 -4.99
CA ARG A 9 -4.54 -10.42 -5.93
C ARG A 9 -3.55 -9.59 -6.72
N CYS A 10 -3.86 -9.34 -7.99
CA CYS A 10 -3.09 -8.40 -8.79
C CYS A 10 -3.31 -6.95 -8.33
N ASN A 11 -2.44 -6.03 -8.74
CA ASN A 11 -2.55 -4.64 -8.30
C ASN A 11 -3.89 -4.01 -8.69
N ALA A 12 -4.40 -4.25 -9.91
CA ALA A 12 -5.71 -3.74 -10.33
C ALA A 12 -6.85 -4.18 -9.39
N GLN A 13 -6.85 -5.44 -8.96
CA GLN A 13 -7.83 -5.94 -7.98
C GLN A 13 -7.66 -5.29 -6.60
N ARG A 14 -6.42 -5.00 -6.18
CA ARG A 14 -6.14 -4.30 -4.92
C ARG A 14 -6.63 -2.85 -4.94
N LEU A 15 -6.52 -2.16 -6.08
CA LEU A 15 -7.06 -0.81 -6.25
C LEU A 15 -8.59 -0.80 -6.13
N VAL A 16 -9.27 -1.75 -6.78
CA VAL A 16 -10.73 -1.91 -6.63
C VAL A 16 -11.12 -2.18 -5.17
N ILE A 17 -10.32 -2.95 -4.43
CA ILE A 17 -10.55 -3.18 -3.00
C ILE A 17 -10.39 -1.89 -2.19
N ALA A 18 -9.38 -1.07 -2.49
CA ALA A 18 -9.18 0.20 -1.80
C ALA A 18 -10.36 1.16 -2.03
N GLU A 19 -10.85 1.26 -3.27
CA GLU A 19 -12.03 2.06 -3.61
C GLU A 19 -13.28 1.54 -2.90
N ALA A 20 -13.51 0.23 -2.91
CA ALA A 20 -14.63 -0.38 -2.20
C ALA A 20 -14.54 -0.15 -0.68
N TYR A 21 -13.34 -0.27 -0.10
CA TYR A 21 -13.11 0.00 1.32
C TYR A 21 -13.45 1.45 1.68
N GLN A 22 -13.02 2.40 0.86
CA GLN A 22 -13.35 3.81 1.03
C GLN A 22 -14.86 4.05 0.92
N SER A 23 -15.53 3.47 -0.09
CA SER A 23 -16.97 3.62 -0.27
C SER A 23 -17.79 3.02 0.88
N MET A 24 -17.36 1.89 1.44
CA MET A 24 -18.11 1.19 2.50
C MET A 24 -17.88 1.78 3.88
N TYR A 25 -16.66 2.24 4.17
CA TYR A 25 -16.26 2.63 5.53
C TYR A 25 -15.88 4.10 5.67
N GLY A 26 -15.81 4.86 4.58
CA GLY A 26 -15.39 6.26 4.59
C GLY A 26 -13.94 6.47 5.02
N ARG A 27 -13.10 5.43 4.95
CA ARG A 27 -11.70 5.44 5.42
C ARG A 27 -10.75 5.07 4.30
N ASP A 28 -9.56 5.63 4.31
CA ASP A 28 -8.49 5.26 3.38
C ASP A 28 -7.83 3.96 3.83
N LEU A 29 -7.88 2.92 2.99
CA LEU A 29 -7.27 1.63 3.29
C LEU A 29 -5.75 1.76 3.50
N ILE A 30 -5.07 2.59 2.71
CA ILE A 30 -3.61 2.73 2.82
C ILE A 30 -3.23 3.43 4.13
N GLY A 31 -3.95 4.50 4.51
CA GLY A 31 -3.82 5.16 5.81
C GLY A 31 -4.05 4.19 6.97
N ASP A 32 -5.13 3.41 6.92
CA ASP A 32 -5.43 2.38 7.93
C ASP A 32 -4.29 1.34 8.06
N LEU A 33 -3.67 0.94 6.94
CA LEU A 33 -2.53 0.03 6.97
C LEU A 33 -1.30 0.67 7.62
N LYS A 34 -1.05 1.96 7.38
CA LYS A 34 0.06 2.70 7.99
C LYS A 34 -0.11 2.87 9.50
N GLU A 35 -1.34 3.07 9.96
CA GLU A 35 -1.63 3.26 11.39
C GLU A 35 -1.64 1.95 12.18
N LYS A 36 -2.10 0.85 11.58
CA LYS A 36 -2.36 -0.42 12.28
C LYS A 36 -1.22 -1.43 12.23
N LEU A 37 -0.29 -1.27 11.29
CA LEU A 37 0.84 -2.18 11.11
C LEU A 37 2.13 -1.53 11.59
N SER A 38 3.14 -2.33 11.91
CA SER A 38 4.44 -1.85 12.37
C SER A 38 5.57 -2.19 11.39
N ASP A 39 6.57 -1.30 11.37
CA ASP A 39 7.88 -1.46 10.74
C ASP A 39 7.81 -1.98 9.29
N ARG A 40 8.67 -2.95 8.98
CA ARG A 40 8.84 -3.54 7.65
C ARG A 40 7.57 -4.20 7.11
N PHE A 41 6.67 -4.63 7.99
CA PHE A 41 5.41 -5.22 7.55
C PHE A 41 4.49 -4.15 6.94
N THR A 42 4.49 -2.95 7.50
CA THR A 42 3.80 -1.79 6.93
C THR A 42 4.33 -1.47 5.54
N ASP A 43 5.65 -1.38 5.39
CA ASP A 43 6.29 -1.04 4.11
C ASP A 43 5.86 -1.98 2.98
N VAL A 44 5.86 -3.30 3.25
CA VAL A 44 5.45 -4.31 2.26
C VAL A 44 3.96 -4.20 1.95
N MET A 45 3.09 -4.14 2.96
CA MET A 45 1.64 -4.11 2.73
C MET A 45 1.21 -2.83 2.01
N VAL A 46 1.79 -1.68 2.35
CA VAL A 46 1.54 -0.40 1.69
C VAL A 46 2.12 -0.39 0.28
N GLY A 47 3.35 -0.91 0.10
CA GLY A 47 4.00 -1.07 -1.20
C GLY A 47 3.13 -1.82 -2.21
N LEU A 48 2.52 -2.94 -1.78
CA LEU A 48 1.62 -3.75 -2.60
C LEU A 48 0.36 -3.02 -3.09
N MET A 49 -0.03 -1.91 -2.46
CA MET A 49 -1.21 -1.12 -2.81
C MET A 49 -0.93 -0.04 -3.86
N TYR A 50 0.34 0.31 -4.12
CA TYR A 50 0.67 1.30 -5.15
C TYR A 50 0.58 0.72 -6.56
N PRO A 51 0.09 1.50 -7.55
CA PRO A 51 0.34 1.19 -8.94
C PRO A 51 1.85 0.98 -9.18
N PRO A 52 2.29 -0.01 -9.97
CA PRO A 52 3.71 -0.31 -10.13
C PRO A 52 4.59 0.90 -10.49
N PRO A 53 4.20 1.79 -11.45
CA PRO A 53 5.01 2.97 -11.77
C PRO A 53 5.12 3.96 -10.60
N SER A 54 4.07 4.07 -9.78
CA SER A 54 4.08 4.94 -8.59
C SER A 54 4.96 4.35 -7.49
N TYR A 55 4.99 3.02 -7.36
CA TYR A 55 5.89 2.34 -6.43
C TYR A 55 7.35 2.53 -6.85
N ASP A 56 7.68 2.32 -8.13
CA ASP A 56 9.03 2.55 -8.64
C ASP A 56 9.48 4.01 -8.40
N ALA A 57 8.63 4.99 -8.70
CA ALA A 57 8.92 6.40 -8.43
C ALA A 57 9.11 6.68 -6.92
N HIS A 58 8.33 6.03 -6.06
CA HIS A 58 8.46 6.13 -4.61
C HIS A 58 9.83 5.62 -4.14
N GLU A 59 10.21 4.41 -4.57
CA GLU A 59 11.48 3.79 -4.19
C GLU A 59 12.69 4.56 -4.74
N LEU A 60 12.63 5.03 -5.99
CA LEU A 60 13.67 5.88 -6.57
C LEU A 60 13.85 7.18 -5.78
N ARG A 61 12.75 7.88 -5.46
CA ARG A 61 12.79 9.09 -4.63
C ARG A 61 13.37 8.81 -3.25
N HIS A 62 13.00 7.69 -2.64
CA HIS A 62 13.51 7.31 -1.33
C HIS A 62 15.01 7.03 -1.38
N ALA A 63 15.48 6.28 -2.39
CA ALA A 63 16.89 5.95 -2.58
C ALA A 63 17.78 7.17 -2.90
N MET A 64 17.22 8.15 -3.63
CA MET A 64 17.94 9.38 -3.99
C MET A 64 17.87 10.48 -2.93
N LYS A 65 17.10 10.28 -1.85
CA LYS A 65 16.99 11.27 -0.78
C LYS A 65 18.34 11.34 -0.05
N VAL A 66 19.03 12.48 -0.19
CA VAL A 66 20.27 12.75 0.56
C VAL A 66 19.93 12.70 2.05
N VAL A 67 20.69 11.90 2.77
CA VAL A 67 20.63 11.83 4.24
C VAL A 67 21.57 12.92 4.74
N ASP A 68 21.00 13.99 5.31
CA ASP A 68 21.75 14.90 6.19
C ASP A 68 21.92 14.26 7.58
#